data_AF-A0A6I5RVB1-F1
#
_entry.id   AF-A0A6I5RVB1-F1
#
_cell.length_a   1.000
_cell.length_b   1.000
_cell.length_c   1.000
_cell.angle_alpha   90.00
_cell.angle_beta   90.00
_cell.angle_gamma   90.00
#
_symmetry.space_group_name_H-M   'P 1'
#
loop_
_entity.id
_entity.type
_entity.pdbx_description
1 polymer ?
#
loop_
_entity_poly.entity_id
_entity_poly.type
_entity_poly.pdbx_seq_one_letter_code
_entity_poly.pdbx_strand_id
1 'polypeptide(L)'
;DVYTDASKLTATVTAVNGGNYEATDLTGATGTATIADTIQTTTVAVTANPANEGDANVTFNFQLSNPPQGATSLTVNVGGTDYTVNVDASGKGTLEVPNTNVDDVYNASDLTATVTAVNGGNYEATDLSGATGTAVVTDTVDTTTVAVTADPAKEGDTNVTFNFQLSNPPQGATTLTVNVGGTNYTVNVDASGKGTLEVPNTNV
;
A
#
# COMPACT_ATOMS: atom_id res chain seq x y z
N ASP A 1 25.01 -12.61 17.42
CA ASP A 1 25.45 -12.44 16.02
C ASP A 1 24.35 -11.72 15.26
N VAL A 2 23.22 -12.33 14.87
CA VAL A 2 21.88 -11.70 14.83
C VAL A 2 20.81 -12.71 15.29
N TYR A 3 21.27 -13.74 15.99
CA TYR A 3 20.47 -14.80 16.58
C TYR A 3 20.96 -15.08 18.00
N THR A 4 20.04 -15.55 18.83
CA THR A 4 20.35 -15.83 20.23
C THR A 4 21.34 -16.99 20.36
N ASP A 5 22.56 -16.71 20.85
CA ASP A 5 23.67 -17.70 20.89
C ASP A 5 24.42 -17.81 22.23
N ALA A 6 23.85 -17.28 23.33
CA ALA A 6 24.48 -17.29 24.64
C ALA A 6 24.97 -18.70 25.07
N SER A 7 26.20 -18.78 25.58
CA SER A 7 26.86 -20.06 25.88
C SER A 7 27.60 -20.07 27.22
N LYS A 8 28.00 -21.26 27.67
CA LYS A 8 28.76 -21.48 28.90
C LYS A 8 29.95 -22.40 28.63
N LEU A 9 31.10 -22.03 29.17
CA LEU A 9 32.30 -22.89 29.18
C LEU A 9 32.64 -23.24 30.62
N THR A 10 32.86 -24.53 30.89
CA THR A 10 33.26 -25.01 32.21
C THR A 10 34.67 -25.59 32.14
N ALA A 11 35.59 -25.03 32.93
CA ALA A 11 36.90 -25.61 33.21
C ALA A 11 36.81 -26.48 34.46
N THR A 12 37.41 -27.66 34.42
CA THR A 12 37.49 -28.60 35.55
C THR A 12 38.93 -29.06 35.70
N VAL A 13 39.49 -28.95 36.90
CA VAL A 13 40.80 -29.55 37.20
C VAL A 13 40.62 -31.05 37.34
N THR A 14 41.30 -31.84 36.51
CA THR A 14 41.17 -33.30 36.47
C THR A 14 42.34 -34.02 37.13
N ALA A 15 43.49 -33.37 37.27
CA ALA A 15 44.67 -33.91 37.93
C ALA A 15 45.58 -32.79 38.43
N VAL A 16 46.38 -33.09 39.45
CA VAL A 16 47.53 -32.28 39.88
C VAL A 16 48.77 -33.16 39.72
N ASN A 17 49.68 -32.76 38.83
CA ASN A 17 50.92 -33.49 38.57
C ASN A 17 52.10 -32.76 39.25
N GLY A 18 52.91 -33.49 40.03
CA GLY A 18 54.02 -32.92 40.80
C GLY A 18 53.62 -32.47 42.22
N GLY A 19 54.60 -32.01 43.01
CA GLY A 19 54.43 -31.65 44.42
C GLY A 19 54.53 -32.86 45.38
N ASN A 20 54.87 -32.60 46.64
CA ASN A 20 54.89 -33.60 47.73
C ASN A 20 53.67 -33.36 48.64
N TYR A 21 52.47 -33.45 48.08
CA TYR A 21 51.24 -33.30 48.84
C TYR A 21 50.80 -34.64 49.44
N GLU A 22 50.35 -34.63 50.69
CA GLU A 22 49.89 -35.83 51.40
C GLU A 22 48.50 -36.30 50.90
N ALA A 23 47.68 -35.38 50.39
CA ALA A 23 46.41 -35.65 49.72
C ALA A 23 46.01 -34.45 48.83
N THR A 24 45.21 -34.70 47.78
CA THR A 24 44.61 -33.65 46.94
C THR A 24 43.12 -33.93 46.79
N ASP A 25 42.29 -32.96 47.17
CA ASP A 25 40.84 -32.98 46.92
C ASP A 25 40.52 -32.02 45.77
N LEU A 26 39.91 -32.54 44.72
CA LEU A 26 39.49 -31.78 43.54
C LEU A 26 37.97 -31.55 43.50
N THR A 27 37.26 -31.88 44.59
CA THR A 27 35.82 -31.65 44.70
C THR A 27 35.53 -30.16 44.56
N GLY A 28 34.76 -29.79 43.54
CA GLY A 28 34.43 -28.39 43.25
C GLY A 28 35.55 -27.58 42.61
N ALA A 29 36.64 -28.20 42.13
CA ALA A 29 37.69 -27.54 41.35
C ALA A 29 37.24 -27.24 39.91
N THR A 30 36.09 -26.57 39.79
CA THR A 30 35.47 -26.17 38.54
C THR A 30 35.26 -24.67 38.50
N GLY A 31 35.31 -24.10 37.31
CA GLY A 31 34.95 -22.70 37.06
C GLY A 31 34.13 -22.61 35.78
N THR A 32 33.01 -21.89 35.83
CA THR A 32 32.15 -21.69 34.66
C THR A 32 32.21 -20.23 34.22
N ALA A 33 32.61 -20.00 32.97
CA ALA A 33 32.45 -18.72 32.29
C ALA A 33 31.11 -18.70 31.57
N THR A 34 30.34 -17.62 31.75
CA THR A 34 29.14 -17.34 30.95
C THR A 34 29.51 -16.33 29.89
N ILE A 35 29.21 -16.65 28.64
CA ILE A 35 29.42 -15.76 27.50
C ILE A 35 28.05 -15.16 27.20
N ALA A 36 27.91 -13.87 27.52
CA ALA A 36 26.72 -13.12 27.17
C ALA A 36 26.75 -12.82 25.68
N ASP A 37 25.60 -12.98 25.03
CA ASP A 37 25.38 -12.57 23.66
C ASP A 37 25.27 -11.04 23.57
N THR A 38 25.65 -10.49 22.43
CA THR A 38 25.47 -9.09 22.10
C THR A 38 24.14 -8.93 21.37
N ILE A 39 23.27 -8.01 21.79
CA ILE A 39 21.99 -7.80 21.09
C ILE A 39 22.25 -7.16 19.73
N GLN A 40 21.71 -7.78 18.69
CA GLN A 40 21.57 -7.19 17.37
C GLN A 40 20.08 -7.04 17.02
N THR A 41 19.75 -5.96 16.32
CA THR A 41 18.36 -5.62 15.99
C THR A 41 18.09 -5.85 14.52
N THR A 42 17.01 -6.57 14.23
CA THR A 42 16.50 -6.78 12.87
C THR A 42 15.40 -5.78 12.55
N THR A 43 15.49 -5.13 11.40
CA THR A 43 14.47 -4.19 10.89
C THR A 43 13.78 -4.75 9.65
N VAL A 44 12.67 -4.13 9.24
CA VAL A 44 11.95 -4.48 8.01
C VAL A 44 11.82 -3.25 7.12
N ALA A 45 12.34 -3.33 5.89
CA ALA A 45 12.05 -2.37 4.84
C ALA A 45 10.80 -2.79 4.08
N VAL A 46 9.91 -1.83 3.81
CA VAL A 46 8.68 -2.03 3.03
C VAL A 46 8.74 -1.14 1.80
N THR A 47 8.52 -1.71 0.62
CA THR A 47 8.34 -0.94 -0.62
C THR A 47 7.02 -1.30 -1.27
N ALA A 48 6.44 -0.36 -2.00
CA ALA A 48 5.21 -0.55 -2.74
C ALA A 48 5.43 -0.28 -4.22
N ASN A 49 4.77 -1.05 -5.07
CA ASN A 49 4.72 -0.76 -6.49
C ASN A 49 3.60 0.27 -6.76
N PRO A 50 3.82 1.24 -7.67
CA PRO A 50 2.73 2.06 -8.19
C PRO A 50 1.64 1.19 -8.83
N ALA A 51 0.38 1.62 -8.71
CA ALA A 51 -0.76 0.99 -9.36
C ALA A 51 -1.65 2.07 -9.98
N ASN A 52 -2.53 1.68 -10.91
CA ASN A 52 -3.60 2.53 -11.40
C ASN A 52 -4.94 2.11 -10.80
N GLU A 53 -5.94 2.97 -10.88
CA GLU A 53 -7.32 2.54 -10.64
C GLU A 53 -7.72 1.39 -11.59
N GLY A 54 -8.55 0.48 -11.10
CA GLY A 54 -8.97 -0.70 -11.86
C GLY A 54 -7.93 -1.82 -11.99
N ASP A 55 -6.65 -1.60 -11.62
CA ASP A 55 -5.70 -2.70 -11.45
C ASP A 55 -6.21 -3.68 -10.40
N ALA A 56 -6.08 -4.99 -10.62
CA ALA A 56 -6.67 -5.99 -9.73
C ALA A 56 -6.10 -5.94 -8.30
N ASN A 57 -4.80 -5.70 -8.17
CA ASN A 57 -4.07 -5.75 -6.90
C ASN A 57 -3.03 -4.62 -6.80
N VAL A 58 -2.75 -4.20 -5.57
CA VAL A 58 -1.57 -3.42 -5.19
C VAL A 58 -0.52 -4.36 -4.59
N THR A 59 0.74 -4.23 -5.02
CA THR A 59 1.84 -5.11 -4.56
C THR A 59 2.75 -4.39 -3.57
N PHE A 60 2.96 -5.02 -2.41
CA PHE A 60 3.95 -4.62 -1.41
C PHE A 60 5.07 -5.66 -1.31
N ASN A 61 6.30 -5.20 -1.14
CA ASN A 61 7.48 -6.03 -0.95
C ASN A 61 8.12 -5.72 0.40
N PHE A 62 8.66 -6.75 1.03
CA PHE A 62 9.25 -6.69 2.37
C PHE A 62 10.66 -7.25 2.33
N GLN A 63 11.57 -6.63 3.07
CA GLN A 63 12.93 -7.11 3.24
C GLN A 63 13.35 -6.97 4.70
N LEU A 64 13.64 -8.09 5.35
CA LEU A 64 14.31 -8.10 6.65
C LEU A 64 15.78 -7.69 6.47
N SER A 65 16.33 -6.88 7.39
CA SER A 65 17.74 -6.50 7.37
C SER A 65 18.69 -7.68 7.60
N ASN A 66 18.19 -8.73 8.25
CA ASN A 66 18.89 -9.95 8.56
C ASN A 66 18.08 -11.15 8.04
N PRO A 67 18.72 -12.12 7.36
CA PRO A 67 18.04 -13.35 6.95
C PRO A 67 17.42 -14.08 8.16
N PRO A 68 16.33 -14.84 7.99
CA PRO A 68 15.76 -15.63 9.07
C PRO A 68 16.53 -16.93 9.31
N GLN A 69 16.58 -17.38 10.56
CA GLN A 69 16.84 -18.78 10.92
C GLN A 69 15.52 -19.53 11.09
N GLY A 70 15.17 -20.33 10.09
CA GLY A 70 13.95 -21.15 10.09
C GLY A 70 12.71 -20.43 9.55
N ALA A 71 11.54 -21.04 9.74
CA ALA A 71 10.28 -20.50 9.23
C ALA A 71 9.97 -19.15 9.87
N THR A 72 9.64 -18.17 9.04
CA THR A 72 9.35 -16.79 9.47
C THR A 72 8.18 -16.23 8.68
N SER A 73 7.37 -15.40 9.33
CA SER A 73 6.32 -14.61 8.69
C SER A 73 6.21 -13.22 9.29
N LEU A 74 5.63 -12.29 8.54
CA LEU A 74 5.30 -10.94 8.96
C LEU A 74 3.79 -10.82 9.15
N THR A 75 3.36 -10.08 10.18
CA THR A 75 2.00 -9.56 10.27
C THR A 75 2.00 -8.15 9.72
N VAL A 76 1.16 -7.88 8.72
CA VAL A 76 1.13 -6.62 7.99
C VAL A 76 -0.29 -6.07 7.98
N ASN A 77 -0.47 -4.88 8.54
CA ASN A 77 -1.73 -4.15 8.45
C ASN A 77 -1.77 -3.33 7.16
N VAL A 78 -2.79 -3.54 6.33
CA VAL A 78 -3.05 -2.75 5.12
C VAL A 78 -4.50 -2.28 5.17
N GLY A 79 -4.71 -0.97 5.21
CA GLY A 79 -6.08 -0.39 5.24
C GLY A 79 -6.93 -0.88 6.41
N GLY A 80 -6.33 -1.23 7.56
CA GLY A 80 -7.04 -1.76 8.72
C GLY A 80 -7.28 -3.27 8.72
N THR A 81 -6.85 -4.00 7.67
CA THR A 81 -6.90 -5.46 7.61
C THR A 81 -5.50 -6.05 7.83
N ASP A 82 -5.40 -7.07 8.69
CA ASP A 82 -4.14 -7.78 8.93
C ASP A 82 -3.95 -8.94 7.96
N TYR A 83 -2.77 -8.99 7.36
CA TYR A 83 -2.30 -10.02 6.43
C TYR A 83 -1.08 -10.74 7.01
N THR A 84 -0.93 -12.01 6.64
CA THR A 84 0.29 -12.78 6.93
C THR A 84 1.14 -12.90 5.68
N VAL A 85 2.41 -12.48 5.76
CA VAL A 85 3.36 -12.57 4.66
C VAL A 85 4.47 -13.55 5.03
N ASN A 86 4.60 -14.63 4.28
CA ASN A 86 5.73 -15.54 4.45
C ASN A 86 7.01 -14.89 3.90
N VAL A 87 8.12 -15.07 4.61
CA VAL A 87 9.44 -14.58 4.20
C VAL A 87 10.34 -15.75 3.83
N ASP A 88 11.06 -15.61 2.72
CA ASP A 88 12.00 -16.62 2.25
C ASP A 88 13.31 -16.61 3.03
N ALA A 89 14.22 -17.54 2.72
CA ALA A 89 15.51 -17.68 3.39
C ALA A 89 16.45 -16.46 3.18
N SER A 90 16.15 -15.58 2.22
CA SER A 90 16.87 -14.31 2.01
C SER A 90 16.21 -13.12 2.75
N GLY A 91 15.13 -13.38 3.50
CA GLY A 91 14.38 -12.38 4.24
C GLY A 91 13.41 -11.57 3.38
N LYS A 92 13.05 -12.05 2.17
CA LYS A 92 12.13 -11.38 1.25
C LYS A 92 10.72 -11.93 1.35
N GLY A 93 9.73 -11.04 1.30
CA GLY A 93 8.31 -11.40 1.22
C GLY A 93 7.57 -10.47 0.27
N THR A 94 6.43 -10.94 -0.24
CA THR A 94 5.55 -10.17 -1.13
C THR A 94 4.10 -10.34 -0.68
N LEU A 95 3.33 -9.26 -0.74
CA LEU A 95 1.90 -9.23 -0.46
C LEU A 95 1.18 -8.57 -1.63
N GLU A 96 0.18 -9.25 -2.18
CA GLU A 96 -0.80 -8.65 -3.08
C GLU A 96 -2.08 -8.38 -2.30
N VAL A 97 -2.53 -7.13 -2.33
CA VAL A 97 -3.78 -6.70 -1.70
C VAL A 97 -4.74 -6.29 -2.80
N PRO A 98 -6.01 -6.75 -2.78
CA PRO A 98 -7.01 -6.29 -3.75
C PRO A 98 -7.07 -4.77 -3.77
N ASN A 99 -6.97 -4.18 -4.97
CA ASN A 99 -7.16 -2.75 -5.12
C ASN A 99 -8.65 -2.44 -4.98
N THR A 100 -9.02 -1.69 -3.95
CA THR A 100 -10.41 -1.29 -3.73
C THR A 100 -10.78 -0.01 -4.49
N ASN A 101 -9.81 0.67 -5.12
CA ASN A 101 -10.09 1.79 -6.01
C ASN A 101 -10.55 1.25 -7.35
N VAL A 102 -11.86 1.33 -7.51
CA VAL A 102 -12.52 1.12 -8.79
C VAL A 102 -12.23 2.32 -9.67
N ASP A 103 -11.98 2.05 -10.95
CA ASP A 103 -11.84 3.06 -12.01
C ASP A 103 -13.04 4.03 -11.96
N ASP A 104 -12.77 5.29 -11.64
CA ASP A 104 -13.74 6.37 -11.68
C ASP A 104 -13.18 7.64 -12.34
N VAL A 105 -14.07 8.58 -12.63
CA VAL A 105 -13.72 9.77 -13.42
C VAL A 105 -12.91 10.80 -12.61
N TYR A 106 -12.71 10.61 -11.30
CA TYR A 106 -12.50 11.72 -10.36
C TYR A 106 -11.50 11.50 -9.23
N ASN A 107 -10.92 10.31 -9.01
CA ASN A 107 -10.15 10.08 -7.79
C ASN A 107 -8.80 9.36 -7.98
N ALA A 108 -7.82 9.79 -7.19
CA ALA A 108 -6.60 9.05 -6.92
C ALA A 108 -6.57 8.74 -5.42
N SER A 109 -5.81 7.74 -5.00
CA SER A 109 -5.70 7.39 -3.59
C SER A 109 -4.36 6.78 -3.22
N ASP A 110 -4.13 6.63 -1.92
CA ASP A 110 -2.94 5.99 -1.38
C ASP A 110 -3.32 4.77 -0.53
N LEU A 111 -2.53 3.70 -0.64
CA LEU A 111 -2.67 2.51 0.21
C LEU A 111 -1.38 2.28 0.98
N THR A 112 -1.45 2.24 2.31
CA THR A 112 -0.28 2.06 3.19
C THR A 112 -0.28 0.69 3.83
N ALA A 113 0.86 0.00 3.75
CA ALA A 113 1.16 -1.22 4.46
C ALA A 113 2.10 -0.93 5.64
N THR A 114 1.78 -1.47 6.81
CA THR A 114 2.58 -1.34 8.03
C THR A 114 2.85 -2.72 8.63
N VAL A 115 4.12 -3.07 8.83
CA VAL A 115 4.48 -4.32 9.52
C VAL A 115 4.29 -4.13 11.02
N THR A 116 3.47 -4.97 11.63
CA THR A 116 3.13 -4.89 13.06
C THR A 116 3.80 -5.97 13.90
N ALA A 117 4.23 -7.08 13.27
CA ALA A 117 4.97 -8.14 13.94
C ALA A 117 5.86 -8.93 12.98
N VAL A 118 6.94 -9.49 13.54
CA VAL A 118 7.78 -10.53 12.92
C VAL A 118 7.64 -11.78 13.77
N ASN A 119 7.29 -12.91 13.15
CA ASN A 119 7.05 -14.18 13.83
C ASN A 119 8.10 -15.20 13.38
N GLY A 120 8.86 -15.77 14.32
CA GLY A 120 9.91 -16.76 14.03
C GLY A 120 11.29 -16.13 13.79
N GLY A 121 12.13 -16.80 13.01
CA GLY A 121 13.43 -16.29 12.55
C GLY A 121 14.59 -16.28 13.57
N ASN A 122 14.31 -16.59 14.84
CA ASN A 122 15.30 -16.70 15.93
C ASN A 122 16.09 -15.40 16.24
N TYR A 123 15.51 -14.24 15.95
CA TYR A 123 16.15 -12.93 16.19
C TYR A 123 16.25 -12.60 17.68
N GLU A 124 17.31 -11.91 18.11
CA GLU A 124 17.41 -11.40 19.50
C GLU A 124 16.50 -10.20 19.74
N ALA A 125 16.37 -9.32 18.74
CA ALA A 125 15.50 -8.14 18.80
C ALA A 125 14.95 -7.77 17.41
N THR A 126 13.76 -7.17 17.39
CA THR A 126 13.18 -6.56 16.19
C THR A 126 12.81 -5.11 16.45
N ASP A 127 13.02 -4.25 15.45
CA ASP A 127 12.56 -2.87 15.45
C ASP A 127 11.77 -2.62 14.17
N LEU A 128 10.48 -2.32 14.35
CA LEU A 128 9.52 -2.07 13.28
C LEU A 128 9.22 -0.58 13.14
N SER A 129 9.99 0.28 13.81
CA SER A 129 9.91 1.72 13.60
C SER A 129 10.21 2.04 12.12
N GLY A 130 9.23 2.64 11.45
CA GLY A 130 9.33 2.94 10.01
C GLY A 130 9.17 1.74 9.09
N ALA A 131 8.72 0.57 9.57
CA ALA A 131 8.38 -0.57 8.72
C ALA A 131 7.05 -0.36 7.97
N THR A 132 6.98 0.72 7.21
CA THR A 132 5.80 1.22 6.51
C THR A 132 6.14 1.53 5.05
N GLY A 133 5.24 1.20 4.13
CA GLY A 133 5.35 1.57 2.72
C GLY A 133 4.01 2.00 2.15
N THR A 134 4.01 3.05 1.32
CA THR A 134 2.80 3.63 0.73
C THR A 134 2.83 3.44 -0.78
N ALA A 135 1.81 2.81 -1.32
CA ALA A 135 1.53 2.75 -2.74
C ALA A 135 0.70 3.97 -3.13
N VAL A 136 1.09 4.64 -4.22
CA VAL A 136 0.26 5.62 -4.89
C VAL A 136 -0.57 4.89 -5.94
N VAL A 137 -1.90 5.05 -5.87
CA VAL A 137 -2.84 4.58 -6.88
C VAL A 137 -3.24 5.78 -7.73
N THR A 138 -2.75 5.81 -8.96
CA THR A 138 -3.00 6.91 -9.88
C THR A 138 -4.34 6.75 -10.59
N ASP A 139 -5.06 7.88 -10.65
CA ASP A 139 -6.27 8.07 -11.44
C ASP A 139 -6.05 7.72 -12.91
N THR A 140 -7.09 7.17 -13.54
CA THR A 140 -7.13 6.84 -14.97
C THR A 140 -7.87 7.92 -15.73
N VAL A 141 -7.38 8.27 -16.93
CA VAL A 141 -7.97 9.38 -17.68
C VAL A 141 -9.30 8.97 -18.30
N ASP A 142 -10.39 9.50 -17.76
CA ASP A 142 -11.73 9.40 -18.34
C ASP A 142 -12.09 10.57 -19.26
N THR A 143 -12.34 10.27 -20.54
CA THR A 143 -12.72 11.30 -21.52
C THR A 143 -14.22 11.57 -21.47
N THR A 144 -14.60 12.80 -21.09
CA THR A 144 -16.00 13.26 -21.17
C THR A 144 -16.32 13.81 -22.56
N THR A 145 -17.40 13.32 -23.17
CA THR A 145 -17.93 13.79 -24.46
C THR A 145 -19.28 14.48 -24.29
N VAL A 146 -19.68 15.29 -25.27
CA VAL A 146 -20.99 15.96 -25.29
C VAL A 146 -21.76 15.54 -26.53
N ALA A 147 -22.93 14.92 -26.34
CA ALA A 147 -23.89 14.69 -27.41
C ALA A 147 -24.86 15.87 -27.51
N VAL A 148 -25.13 16.33 -28.73
CA VAL A 148 -26.08 17.41 -29.02
C VAL A 148 -27.16 16.89 -29.96
N THR A 149 -28.42 17.08 -29.58
CA THR A 149 -29.57 16.81 -30.45
C THR A 149 -30.45 18.05 -30.54
N ALA A 150 -31.29 18.10 -31.58
CA ALA A 150 -32.27 19.15 -31.75
C ALA A 150 -33.65 18.50 -31.91
N ASP A 151 -34.67 19.10 -31.30
CA ASP A 151 -36.04 18.67 -31.50
C ASP A 151 -36.56 19.17 -32.86
N PRO A 152 -37.44 18.41 -33.55
CA PRO A 152 -38.04 18.87 -34.80
C PRO A 152 -38.82 20.18 -34.57
N ALA A 153 -38.56 21.19 -35.39
CA ALA A 153 -39.28 22.47 -35.41
C ALA A 153 -39.88 22.73 -36.80
N LYS A 154 -40.98 23.48 -36.83
CA LYS A 154 -41.67 23.96 -38.04
C LYS A 154 -41.54 25.47 -38.19
N GLU A 155 -41.80 25.95 -39.40
CA GLU A 155 -42.00 27.39 -39.66
C GLU A 155 -43.12 27.93 -38.76
N GLY A 156 -42.87 29.07 -38.11
CA GLY A 156 -43.79 29.70 -37.16
C GLY A 156 -43.77 29.14 -35.74
N ASP A 157 -43.04 28.06 -35.43
CA ASP A 157 -42.79 27.65 -34.04
C ASP A 157 -42.01 28.76 -33.32
N THR A 158 -42.26 29.00 -32.03
CA THR A 158 -41.62 30.11 -31.30
C THR A 158 -40.11 29.90 -31.11
N ASN A 159 -39.68 28.68 -30.77
CA ASN A 159 -38.30 28.34 -30.46
C ASN A 159 -37.87 27.05 -31.16
N VAL A 160 -36.56 26.90 -31.37
CA VAL A 160 -35.88 25.64 -31.65
C VAL A 160 -35.21 25.16 -30.35
N THR A 161 -35.45 23.92 -29.98
CA THR A 161 -34.89 23.32 -28.76
C THR A 161 -33.70 22.43 -29.08
N PHE A 162 -32.57 22.70 -28.42
CA PHE A 162 -31.38 21.85 -28.43
C PHE A 162 -31.20 21.17 -27.08
N ASN A 163 -30.87 19.89 -27.11
CA ASN A 163 -30.63 19.07 -25.93
C ASN A 163 -29.17 18.61 -25.91
N PHE A 164 -28.55 18.65 -24.74
CA PHE A 164 -27.15 18.31 -24.50
C PHE A 164 -27.07 17.18 -23.47
N GLN A 165 -26.14 16.23 -23.68
CA GLN A 165 -25.86 15.16 -22.73
C GLN A 165 -24.34 14.97 -22.61
N LEU A 166 -23.80 15.15 -21.41
CA LEU A 166 -22.44 14.71 -21.08
C LEU A 166 -22.41 13.18 -20.95
N SER A 167 -21.35 12.53 -21.44
CA SER A 167 -21.17 11.08 -21.24
C SER A 167 -20.88 10.71 -19.79
N ASN A 168 -20.23 11.62 -19.04
CA ASN A 168 -19.95 11.48 -17.62
C ASN A 168 -20.71 12.58 -16.85
N PRO A 169 -21.56 12.24 -15.86
CA PRO A 169 -22.27 13.24 -15.07
C PRO A 169 -21.31 14.13 -14.27
N PRO A 170 -21.56 15.45 -14.18
CA PRO A 170 -20.66 16.36 -13.49
C PRO A 170 -20.79 16.24 -11.97
N GLN A 171 -19.67 16.43 -11.24
CA GLN A 171 -19.66 16.48 -9.77
C GLN A 171 -19.92 17.89 -9.19
N GLY A 172 -20.11 18.90 -10.04
CA GLY A 172 -20.32 20.28 -9.62
C GLY A 172 -21.09 21.12 -10.64
N ALA A 173 -21.34 22.37 -10.27
CA ALA A 173 -22.03 23.33 -11.13
C ALA A 173 -21.32 23.45 -12.49
N THR A 174 -22.01 23.03 -13.54
CA THR A 174 -21.44 22.90 -14.89
C THR A 174 -22.30 23.67 -15.88
N THR A 175 -21.65 24.40 -16.77
CA THR A 175 -22.31 25.14 -17.86
C THR A 175 -21.64 24.87 -19.20
N LEU A 176 -22.41 24.81 -20.27
CA LEU A 176 -21.92 24.80 -21.65
C LEU A 176 -22.01 26.20 -22.26
N THR A 177 -21.02 26.60 -23.04
CA THR A 177 -21.11 27.76 -23.93
C THR A 177 -21.42 27.26 -25.33
N VAL A 178 -22.63 27.55 -25.82
CA VAL A 178 -23.14 27.05 -27.10
C VAL A 178 -23.26 28.21 -28.07
N ASN A 179 -22.59 28.15 -29.22
CA ASN A 179 -22.79 29.11 -30.29
C ASN A 179 -23.90 28.62 -31.22
N VAL A 180 -24.98 29.40 -31.34
CA VAL A 180 -26.04 29.16 -32.32
C VAL A 180 -26.13 30.38 -33.22
N GLY A 181 -25.77 30.20 -34.50
CA GLY A 181 -25.85 31.26 -35.50
C GLY A 181 -24.99 32.49 -35.18
N GLY A 182 -23.84 32.33 -34.54
CA GLY A 182 -22.95 33.43 -34.18
C GLY A 182 -23.24 34.07 -32.82
N THR A 183 -24.33 33.69 -32.13
CA THR A 183 -24.64 34.15 -30.77
C THR A 183 -24.26 33.07 -29.76
N ASN A 184 -23.56 33.46 -28.68
CA ASN A 184 -23.21 32.54 -27.59
C ASN A 184 -24.32 32.50 -26.54
N TYR A 185 -24.70 31.30 -26.14
CA TYR A 185 -25.65 30.99 -25.08
C TYR A 185 -24.95 30.21 -23.97
N THR A 186 -25.42 30.38 -22.74
CA THR A 186 -24.99 29.57 -21.60
C THR A 186 -26.08 28.57 -21.26
N VAL A 187 -25.72 27.30 -21.19
CA VAL A 187 -26.63 26.20 -20.84
C VAL A 187 -26.19 25.62 -19.51
N ASN A 188 -27.06 25.62 -18.51
CA ASN A 188 -26.79 24.91 -17.27
C ASN A 188 -26.94 23.40 -17.50
N VAL A 189 -26.03 22.63 -16.93
CA VAL A 189 -26.06 21.17 -16.97
C VAL A 189 -26.47 20.67 -15.58
N ASP A 190 -27.46 19.80 -15.53
CA ASP A 190 -27.91 19.19 -14.28
C ASP A 190 -26.96 18.07 -13.81
N ALA A 191 -27.24 17.53 -12.61
CA ALA A 191 -26.44 16.46 -12.01
C ALA A 191 -26.46 15.14 -12.81
N SER A 192 -27.37 14.98 -13.77
CA SER A 192 -27.41 13.83 -14.69
C SER A 192 -26.64 14.08 -16.00
N GLY A 193 -25.98 15.24 -16.11
CA GLY A 193 -25.25 15.62 -17.32
C GLY A 193 -26.14 16.17 -18.43
N LYS A 194 -27.41 16.50 -18.17
CA LYS A 194 -28.35 17.02 -19.17
C LYS A 194 -28.44 18.54 -19.15
N GLY A 195 -28.52 19.15 -20.32
CA GLY A 195 -28.81 20.57 -20.49
C GLY A 195 -29.76 20.80 -21.66
N THR A 196 -30.53 21.88 -21.61
CA THR A 196 -31.46 22.28 -22.68
C THR A 196 -31.29 23.75 -23.01
N LEU A 197 -31.34 24.07 -24.30
CA LEU A 197 -31.28 25.43 -24.83
C LEU A 197 -32.46 25.67 -25.76
N GLU A 198 -33.25 26.70 -25.50
CA GLU A 198 -34.25 27.20 -26.43
C GLU A 198 -33.72 28.46 -27.13
N VAL A 199 -33.75 28.46 -28.45
CA VAL A 199 -33.33 29.60 -29.28
C VAL A 199 -34.53 30.09 -30.09
N PRO A 200 -34.82 31.40 -30.15
CA PRO A 200 -35.91 31.92 -30.97
C PRO A 200 -35.81 31.46 -32.42
N ASN A 201 -36.89 30.92 -32.96
CA ASN A 201 -36.95 30.53 -34.35
C ASN A 201 -37.20 31.78 -35.21
N THR A 202 -36.22 32.14 -36.03
CA THR A 202 -36.31 33.31 -36.91
C THR A 202 -36.99 33.01 -38.24
N ASN A 203 -37.32 31.75 -38.52
CA ASN A 203 -38.04 31.35 -39.72
C ASN A 203 -39.56 31.40 -39.45
N VAL A 204 -40.11 32.60 -39.66
CA VAL A 204 -41.53 32.95 -39.51
C VAL A 204 -42.32 32.77 -40.78
#